data_AF-A0A9Q9ENK0-F1
#
_entry.id   AF-A0A9Q9ENK0-F1
#
_cell.length_a   1.000
_cell.length_b   1.000
_cell.length_c   1.000
_cell.angle_alpha   90.00
_cell.angle_beta   90.00
_cell.angle_gamma   90.00
#
_symmetry.space_group_name_H-M   'P 1'
#
loop_
_entity.id
_entity.type
_entity.pdbx_description
1 polymer ?
#
loop_
_entity_poly.entity_id
_entity_poly.type
_entity_poly.pdbx_seq_one_letter_code
_entity_poly.pdbx_strand_id
1 'polypeptide(L)'
;MRKHYELLPSVGFAIFFFSFANPKKQSVEDMLLALIAQLARKASGLAVLTDAYRKYKPGLATNAPLEDIYRYQLEAMSDTVVLIDALDECPGTSISQHKLLQHLERLAASTRKLRLFVTSRDELLIRATMTAIQATTISIEIAKTNHDIERFVSQEFDNDTRLKRFDEASRTLIQSRLAEKADGM
;
A
#
# COMPACT_ATOMS: atom_id res chain seq x y z
N MET A 1 8.45 6.81 10.16
CA MET A 1 9.19 6.20 9.02
C MET A 1 9.70 7.24 8.01
N ARG A 2 8.84 8.00 7.33
CA ARG A 2 9.23 8.91 6.23
C ARG A 2 10.39 9.89 6.55
N LYS A 3 10.34 10.60 7.68
CA LYS A 3 11.39 11.55 8.10
C LYS A 3 12.79 10.92 8.27
N HIS A 4 12.87 9.63 8.60
CA HIS A 4 14.14 8.94 8.78
C HIS A 4 14.84 8.64 7.44
N TYR A 5 14.06 8.20 6.43
CA TYR A 5 14.58 7.90 5.09
C TYR A 5 14.80 9.15 4.23
N GLU A 6 14.07 10.23 4.50
CA GLU A 6 14.29 11.52 3.82
C GLU A 6 15.71 12.06 4.05
N LEU A 7 16.32 11.77 5.21
CA LEU A 7 17.67 12.20 5.57
C LEU A 7 18.79 11.32 4.99
N LEU A 8 18.49 10.10 4.56
CA LEU A 8 19.47 9.20 3.94
C LEU A 8 19.64 9.56 2.45
N PRO A 9 20.81 10.04 1.99
CA PRO A 9 20.93 10.61 0.64
C PRO A 9 20.68 9.61 -0.48
N SER A 10 21.04 8.34 -0.25
CA SER A 10 21.07 7.28 -1.27
C SER A 10 19.95 6.25 -1.13
N VAL A 11 19.05 6.40 -0.15
CA VAL A 11 17.95 5.46 0.10
C VAL A 11 16.63 6.05 -0.38
N GLY A 12 15.95 5.31 -1.25
CA GLY A 12 14.62 5.62 -1.74
C GLY A 12 13.54 5.28 -0.72
N PHE A 13 12.51 6.11 -0.66
CA PHE A 13 11.31 5.82 0.12
C PHE A 13 10.08 6.33 -0.63
N ALA A 14 9.10 5.46 -0.82
CA ALA A 14 7.84 5.81 -1.47
C ALA A 14 6.66 5.06 -0.83
N ILE A 15 5.49 5.69 -0.87
CA ILE A 15 4.25 5.10 -0.36
C ILE A 15 3.17 5.24 -1.42
N PHE A 16 2.36 4.20 -1.59
CA PHE A 16 1.11 4.27 -2.33
C PHE A 16 -0.02 3.65 -1.52
N PHE A 17 -1.20 4.26 -1.58
CA PHE A 17 -2.41 3.77 -0.94
C PHE A 17 -3.46 3.59 -2.04
N PHE A 18 -3.92 2.35 -2.24
CA PHE A 18 -5.06 2.07 -3.10
C PHE A 18 -6.35 2.53 -2.42
N SER A 19 -7.32 2.97 -3.22
CA SER A 19 -8.60 3.42 -2.66
C SER A 19 -9.77 3.19 -3.61
N PHE A 20 -10.78 2.43 -3.18
CA PHE A 20 -12.03 2.28 -3.96
C PHE A 20 -12.77 3.62 -4.15
N ALA A 21 -12.54 4.58 -3.26
CA ALA A 21 -13.18 5.91 -3.30
C ALA A 21 -12.48 6.90 -4.24
N ASN A 22 -11.26 6.60 -4.72
CA ASN A 22 -10.48 7.53 -5.54
C ASN A 22 -10.00 6.87 -6.84
N PRO A 23 -10.57 7.26 -8.00
CA PRO A 23 -10.17 6.72 -9.31
C PRO A 23 -8.68 6.87 -9.66
N LYS A 24 -7.97 7.84 -9.08
CA LYS A 24 -6.52 8.02 -9.27
C LYS A 24 -5.66 7.14 -8.35
N LYS A 25 -6.29 6.25 -7.58
CA LYS A 25 -5.64 5.31 -6.65
C LYS A 25 -6.06 3.88 -6.96
N GLN A 26 -6.28 3.61 -8.23
CA GLN A 26 -6.99 2.42 -8.71
C GLN A 26 -6.30 1.74 -9.89
N SER A 27 -5.13 2.23 -10.31
CA SER A 27 -4.39 1.61 -11.41
C SER A 27 -2.92 1.40 -11.07
N VAL A 28 -2.33 0.40 -11.71
CA VAL A 28 -0.87 0.17 -11.67
C VAL A 28 -0.12 1.38 -12.21
N GLU A 29 -0.69 2.05 -13.21
CA GLU A 29 -0.12 3.26 -13.82
C GLU A 29 -0.07 4.42 -12.81
N ASP A 30 -1.17 4.71 -12.11
CA ASP A 30 -1.21 5.74 -11.07
C ASP A 30 -0.22 5.44 -9.94
N MET A 31 -0.13 4.16 -9.55
CA MET A 31 0.84 3.70 -8.57
C MET A 31 2.26 3.99 -9.05
N LEU A 32 2.63 3.54 -10.25
CA LEU A 32 3.97 3.75 -10.81
C LEU A 32 4.31 5.23 -10.93
N LEU A 33 3.41 6.05 -11.47
CA LEU A 33 3.60 7.49 -11.57
C LEU A 33 3.85 8.13 -10.19
N ALA A 34 3.05 7.76 -9.19
CA ALA A 34 3.21 8.26 -7.83
C ALA A 34 4.53 7.80 -7.18
N LEU A 35 4.94 6.54 -7.37
CA LEU A 35 6.21 6.02 -6.86
C LEU A 35 7.39 6.71 -7.54
N ILE A 36 7.37 6.84 -8.87
CA ILE A 36 8.41 7.50 -9.66
C ILE A 36 8.61 8.96 -9.21
N ALA A 37 7.49 9.69 -9.05
CA ALA A 37 7.53 11.07 -8.59
C ALA A 37 8.09 11.22 -7.17
N GLN A 38 7.81 10.26 -6.27
CA GLN A 38 8.36 10.26 -4.91
C GLN A 38 9.85 9.94 -4.89
N LEU A 39 10.29 8.95 -5.65
CA LEU A 39 11.70 8.57 -5.77
C LEU A 39 12.54 9.66 -6.46
N ALA A 40 11.95 10.43 -7.37
CA ALA A 40 12.59 11.57 -8.02
C ALA A 40 12.90 12.75 -7.07
N ARG A 41 12.46 12.70 -5.79
CA ARG A 41 12.90 13.68 -4.79
C ARG A 41 14.36 13.51 -4.38
N LYS A 42 14.97 12.36 -4.69
CA LYS A 42 16.40 12.11 -4.52
C LYS A 42 17.15 12.43 -5.81
N ALA A 43 18.39 12.90 -5.69
CA ALA A 43 19.19 13.31 -6.84
C ALA A 43 19.37 12.19 -7.89
N SER A 44 19.60 10.95 -7.45
CA SER A 44 19.70 9.79 -8.34
C SER A 44 18.39 9.49 -9.07
N GLY A 45 17.27 9.51 -8.35
CA GLY A 45 15.94 9.33 -8.94
C GLY A 45 15.56 10.44 -9.92
N LEU A 46 15.96 11.69 -9.61
CA LEU A 46 15.74 12.84 -10.48
C LEU A 46 16.55 12.76 -11.77
N ALA A 47 17.80 12.29 -11.70
CA ALA A 47 18.64 12.09 -12.87
C ALA A 47 17.99 11.11 -13.85
N VAL A 48 17.54 9.94 -13.35
CA VAL A 48 16.83 8.93 -14.16
C VAL A 48 15.56 9.52 -14.79
N LEU A 49 14.74 10.24 -14.03
CA LEU A 49 13.51 10.84 -14.56
C LEU A 49 13.81 11.92 -15.61
N THR A 50 14.88 12.69 -15.42
CA THR A 50 15.31 13.72 -16.38
C THR A 50 15.75 13.10 -17.70
N ASP A 51 16.50 12.00 -17.66
CA ASP A 51 16.94 11.30 -18.87
C ASP A 51 15.75 10.63 -19.57
N ALA A 52 14.81 10.06 -18.82
CA ALA A 52 13.56 9.57 -19.38
C ALA A 52 12.76 10.68 -20.06
N TYR A 53 12.62 11.85 -19.42
CA TYR A 53 11.92 12.99 -20.01
C TYR A 53 12.57 13.48 -21.31
N ARG A 54 13.91 13.53 -21.37
CA ARG A 54 14.64 13.87 -22.61
C ARG A 54 14.37 12.87 -23.72
N LYS A 55 14.34 11.57 -23.38
CA LYS A 55 14.13 10.47 -24.33
C LYS A 55 12.69 10.39 -24.85
N TYR A 56 11.70 10.61 -23.99
CA TYR A 56 10.27 10.44 -24.28
C TYR A 56 9.52 11.78 -24.34
N LYS A 57 10.22 12.87 -24.68
CA LYS A 57 9.66 14.23 -24.68
C LYS A 57 8.37 14.28 -25.53
N PRO A 58 7.34 15.05 -25.12
CA PRO A 58 6.12 15.21 -25.91
C PRO A 58 6.44 15.58 -27.37
N GLY A 59 5.98 14.74 -28.32
CA GLY A 59 6.24 14.88 -29.76
C GLY A 59 7.19 13.85 -30.38
N LEU A 60 7.92 13.04 -29.59
CA LEU A 60 8.87 12.03 -30.09
C LEU A 60 8.41 10.58 -29.87
N ALA A 61 7.69 10.29 -28.79
CA ALA A 61 7.14 8.95 -28.50
C ALA A 61 5.91 9.07 -27.60
N THR A 62 4.90 8.24 -27.85
CA THR A 62 3.56 8.41 -27.28
C THR A 62 3.38 7.78 -25.90
N ASN A 63 4.23 6.81 -25.50
CA ASN A 63 4.11 6.10 -24.22
C ASN A 63 5.48 5.89 -23.57
N ALA A 64 5.76 6.55 -22.44
CA ALA A 64 6.97 6.31 -21.66
C ALA A 64 6.84 4.96 -20.91
N PRO A 65 7.87 4.08 -20.93
CA PRO A 65 7.80 2.79 -20.26
C PRO A 65 7.98 2.96 -18.74
N LEU A 66 6.89 3.24 -18.03
CA LEU A 66 6.91 3.53 -16.59
C LEU A 66 7.58 2.41 -15.76
N GLU A 67 7.36 1.14 -16.13
CA GLU A 67 8.03 0.01 -15.47
C GLU A 67 9.55 0.10 -15.56
N ASP A 68 10.09 0.46 -16.73
CA ASP A 68 11.54 0.61 -16.94
C ASP A 68 12.07 1.82 -16.18
N ILE A 69 11.37 2.96 -16.22
CA ILE A 69 11.76 4.18 -15.50
C ILE A 69 11.85 3.90 -14.00
N TYR A 70 10.84 3.23 -13.45
CA TYR A 70 10.82 2.84 -12.05
C TYR A 70 11.98 1.87 -11.73
N ARG A 71 12.20 0.83 -12.55
CA ARG A 71 13.33 -0.09 -12.40
C ARG A 71 14.68 0.65 -12.38
N TYR A 72 14.91 1.56 -13.30
CA TYR A 72 16.16 2.35 -13.34
C TYR A 72 16.34 3.24 -12.11
N GLN A 73 15.25 3.78 -11.54
CA GLN A 73 15.33 4.50 -10.26
C GLN A 73 15.73 3.57 -9.11
N LEU A 74 15.17 2.35 -9.05
CA LEU A 74 15.56 1.36 -8.05
C LEU A 74 17.05 0.99 -8.16
N GLU A 75 17.56 0.84 -9.39
CA GLU A 75 18.96 0.50 -9.66
C GLU A 75 19.93 1.63 -9.28
N ALA A 76 19.54 2.89 -9.55
CA ALA A 76 20.32 4.09 -9.25
C ALA A 76 20.39 4.41 -7.75
N MET A 77 19.55 3.79 -6.93
CA MET A 77 19.57 3.92 -5.47
C MET A 77 20.40 2.82 -4.83
N SER A 78 20.84 3.07 -3.59
CA SER A 78 21.54 2.03 -2.80
C SER A 78 20.57 0.99 -2.26
N ASP A 79 19.38 1.44 -1.83
CA ASP A 79 18.28 0.65 -1.30
C ASP A 79 17.00 1.47 -1.48
N THR A 80 15.85 0.84 -1.59
CA THR A 80 14.54 1.47 -1.72
C THR A 80 13.51 0.73 -0.88
N VAL A 81 12.79 1.46 -0.04
CA VAL A 81 11.65 0.93 0.72
C VAL A 81 10.36 1.46 0.10
N VAL A 82 9.45 0.56 -0.25
CA VAL A 82 8.13 0.91 -0.79
C VAL A 82 7.04 0.30 0.07
N LEU A 83 6.12 1.15 0.50
CA LEU A 83 4.90 0.78 1.22
C LEU A 83 3.72 0.85 0.26
N ILE A 84 3.02 -0.27 0.08
CA ILE A 84 1.77 -0.34 -0.67
C ILE A 84 0.66 -0.71 0.30
N ASP A 85 -0.30 0.17 0.47
CA ASP A 85 -1.38 0.00 1.44
C ASP A 85 -2.71 -0.27 0.73
N ALA A 86 -3.51 -1.15 1.32
CA ALA A 86 -4.82 -1.61 0.85
C ALA A 86 -4.81 -2.23 -0.56
N LEU A 87 -3.88 -3.16 -0.86
CA LEU A 87 -3.70 -3.74 -2.20
C LEU A 87 -4.99 -4.34 -2.79
N ASP A 88 -5.86 -4.89 -1.95
CA ASP A 88 -7.18 -5.44 -2.31
C ASP A 88 -8.16 -4.37 -2.85
N GLU A 89 -7.95 -3.09 -2.56
CA GLU A 89 -8.76 -2.00 -3.11
C GLU A 89 -8.38 -1.62 -4.56
N CYS A 90 -7.39 -2.29 -5.17
CA CYS A 90 -7.17 -2.19 -6.60
C CYS A 90 -8.37 -2.81 -7.35
N PRO A 91 -9.11 -2.06 -8.21
CA PRO A 91 -10.37 -2.48 -8.79
C PRO A 91 -10.33 -3.87 -9.45
N GLY A 92 -11.26 -4.71 -8.99
CA GLY A 92 -11.39 -6.13 -9.32
C GLY A 92 -11.98 -6.42 -10.71
N THR A 93 -11.45 -5.81 -11.78
CA THR A 93 -11.37 -6.64 -12.99
C THR A 93 -10.22 -7.60 -12.75
N SER A 94 -10.48 -8.91 -12.82
CA SER A 94 -9.45 -9.95 -12.61
C SER A 94 -8.15 -9.60 -13.34
N ILE A 95 -8.26 -9.05 -14.55
CA ILE A 95 -7.15 -8.60 -15.38
C ILE A 95 -6.28 -7.52 -14.71
N SER A 96 -6.86 -6.51 -14.06
CA SER A 96 -6.08 -5.39 -13.47
C SER A 96 -5.37 -5.82 -12.18
N GLN A 97 -6.04 -6.59 -11.33
CA GLN A 97 -5.44 -7.17 -10.13
C GLN A 97 -4.34 -8.18 -10.48
N HIS A 98 -4.55 -9.05 -11.48
CA HIS A 98 -3.52 -9.98 -11.95
C HIS A 98 -2.31 -9.23 -12.53
N LYS A 99 -2.51 -8.18 -13.32
CA LYS A 99 -1.40 -7.36 -13.85
C LYS A 99 -0.59 -6.72 -12.74
N LEU A 100 -1.25 -6.20 -11.69
CA LEU A 100 -0.58 -5.64 -10.52
C LEU A 100 0.25 -6.70 -9.79
N LEU A 101 -0.33 -7.87 -9.53
CA LEU A 101 0.36 -8.97 -8.85
C LEU A 101 1.55 -9.49 -9.67
N GLN A 102 1.39 -9.70 -10.98
CA GLN A 102 2.50 -10.04 -11.88
C GLN A 102 3.58 -8.96 -11.91
N HIS A 103 3.20 -7.69 -11.78
CA HIS A 103 4.16 -6.60 -11.69
C HIS A 103 4.95 -6.66 -10.37
N LEU A 104 4.28 -6.90 -9.24
CA LEU A 104 4.93 -7.09 -7.94
C LEU A 104 5.88 -8.29 -7.94
N GLU A 105 5.48 -9.41 -8.54
CA GLU A 105 6.33 -10.59 -8.74
C GLU A 105 7.61 -10.26 -9.51
N ARG A 106 7.46 -9.58 -10.66
CA ARG A 106 8.60 -9.14 -11.49
C ARG A 106 9.50 -8.17 -10.73
N LEU A 107 8.93 -7.22 -9.99
CA LEU A 107 9.69 -6.27 -9.18
C LEU A 107 10.48 -6.95 -8.07
N ALA A 108 9.86 -7.86 -7.31
CA ALA A 108 10.49 -8.62 -6.25
C ALA A 108 11.66 -9.47 -6.79
N ALA A 109 11.53 -10.01 -8.00
CA ALA A 109 12.59 -10.77 -8.66
C ALA A 109 13.70 -9.89 -9.28
N SER A 110 13.40 -8.63 -9.61
CA SER A 110 14.31 -7.78 -10.40
C SER A 110 15.52 -7.25 -9.62
N THR A 111 15.42 -7.03 -8.32
CA THR A 111 16.50 -6.44 -7.53
C THR A 111 16.42 -6.76 -6.04
N ARG A 112 17.57 -7.00 -5.42
CA ARG A 112 17.70 -7.16 -3.95
C ARG A 112 17.69 -5.82 -3.20
N LYS A 113 17.74 -4.70 -3.93
CA LYS A 113 17.74 -3.35 -3.36
C LYS A 113 16.33 -2.85 -3.00
N LEU A 114 15.29 -3.62 -3.30
CA LEU A 114 13.91 -3.25 -3.06
C LEU A 114 13.36 -4.00 -1.84
N ARG A 115 12.84 -3.25 -0.87
CA ARG A 115 12.10 -3.75 0.29
C ARG A 115 10.64 -3.32 0.14
N LEU A 116 9.77 -4.29 -0.09
CA LEU A 116 8.33 -4.07 -0.21
C LEU A 116 7.64 -4.41 1.11
N PHE A 117 6.78 -3.49 1.56
CA PHE A 117 5.80 -3.75 2.59
C PHE A 117 4.42 -3.55 1.98
N VAL A 118 3.58 -4.56 2.08
CA VAL A 118 2.25 -4.57 1.46
C VAL A 118 1.22 -4.92 2.52
N THR A 119 0.10 -4.18 2.55
CA THR A 119 -1.08 -4.56 3.33
C THR A 119 -2.22 -4.92 2.37
N SER A 120 -3.06 -5.85 2.80
CA SER A 120 -4.30 -6.18 2.12
C SER A 120 -5.24 -6.93 3.05
N ARG A 121 -6.51 -7.04 2.66
CA ARG A 121 -7.36 -8.14 3.11
C ARG A 121 -6.79 -9.49 2.67
N ASP A 122 -7.21 -10.55 3.36
CA ASP A 122 -6.76 -11.90 3.08
C ASP A 122 -7.51 -12.53 1.89
N GLU A 123 -7.23 -12.03 0.68
CA GLU A 123 -7.80 -12.55 -0.57
C GLU A 123 -6.95 -13.69 -1.17
N LEU A 124 -7.60 -14.71 -1.73
CA LEU A 124 -6.95 -15.93 -2.23
C LEU A 124 -5.83 -15.64 -3.25
N LEU A 125 -6.09 -14.75 -4.22
CA LEU A 125 -5.13 -14.44 -5.28
C LEU A 125 -3.91 -13.69 -4.73
N ILE A 126 -4.14 -12.72 -3.84
CA ILE A 126 -3.05 -11.99 -3.17
C ILE A 126 -2.22 -12.94 -2.32
N ARG A 127 -2.86 -13.79 -1.51
CA ARG A 127 -2.18 -14.80 -0.69
C ARG A 127 -1.33 -15.75 -1.53
N ALA A 128 -1.87 -16.23 -2.65
CA ALA A 128 -1.15 -17.11 -3.57
C ALA A 128 0.10 -16.43 -4.16
N THR A 129 -0.03 -15.19 -4.64
CA THR A 129 1.13 -14.41 -5.13
C THR A 129 2.16 -14.14 -4.04
N MET A 130 1.75 -13.71 -2.84
CA MET A 130 2.67 -13.46 -1.73
C MET A 130 3.44 -14.73 -1.33
N THR A 131 2.78 -15.89 -1.38
CA THR A 131 3.42 -17.19 -1.16
C THR A 131 4.41 -17.52 -2.28
N ALA A 132 4.04 -17.28 -3.54
CA ALA A 132 4.90 -17.54 -4.70
C ALA A 132 6.21 -16.74 -4.68
N ILE A 133 6.16 -15.49 -4.21
CA ILE A 133 7.35 -14.64 -4.04
C ILE A 133 8.07 -14.83 -2.71
N GLN A 134 7.64 -15.82 -1.90
CA GLN A 134 8.21 -16.11 -0.58
C GLN A 134 8.21 -14.90 0.36
N ALA A 135 7.17 -14.06 0.27
CA ALA A 135 7.02 -12.91 1.15
C ALA A 135 6.86 -13.37 2.61
N THR A 136 7.42 -12.59 3.53
CA THR A 136 7.11 -12.76 4.95
C THR A 136 5.71 -12.21 5.22
N THR A 137 4.78 -13.08 5.62
CA THR A 137 3.39 -12.70 5.91
C THR A 137 3.20 -12.49 7.42
N ILE A 138 2.57 -11.37 7.77
CA ILE A 138 2.09 -11.11 9.13
C ILE A 138 0.57 -11.01 9.04
N SER A 139 -0.13 -11.93 9.70
CA SER A 139 -1.60 -11.95 9.72
C SER A 139 -2.10 -11.26 10.99
N ILE A 140 -3.12 -10.40 10.85
CA ILE A 140 -3.87 -9.83 11.96
C ILE A 140 -5.09 -10.71 12.17
N GLU A 141 -5.12 -11.47 13.28
CA GLU A 141 -6.21 -12.38 13.58
C GLU A 141 -7.48 -11.63 13.98
N ILE A 142 -8.54 -11.76 13.17
CA ILE A 142 -9.85 -11.12 13.38
C ILE A 142 -10.40 -11.40 14.78
N ALA A 143 -10.27 -12.63 15.28
CA ALA A 143 -10.76 -13.00 16.62
C ALA A 143 -10.10 -12.20 17.74
N LYS A 144 -8.80 -11.88 17.62
CA LYS A 144 -8.09 -11.02 18.58
C LYS A 144 -8.50 -9.55 18.39
N THR A 145 -8.68 -9.11 17.14
CA THR A 145 -9.14 -7.75 16.83
C THR A 145 -10.54 -7.48 17.38
N ASN A 146 -11.45 -8.46 17.35
CA ASN A 146 -12.81 -8.30 17.89
C ASN A 146 -12.78 -8.00 19.40
N HIS A 147 -11.90 -8.65 20.15
CA HIS A 147 -11.74 -8.36 21.57
C HIS A 147 -11.19 -6.94 21.80
N ASP A 148 -10.25 -6.50 20.97
CA ASP A 148 -9.71 -5.14 21.05
C ASP A 148 -10.78 -4.09 20.68
N ILE A 149 -11.63 -4.36 19.68
CA ILE A 149 -12.78 -3.52 19.31
C ILE A 149 -13.77 -3.44 20.47
N GLU A 150 -14.12 -4.58 21.07
CA GLU A 150 -15.00 -4.64 22.24
C GLU A 150 -14.47 -3.80 23.38
N ARG A 151 -13.17 -3.95 23.69
CA ARG A 151 -12.49 -3.17 24.73
C ARG A 151 -12.48 -1.68 24.42
N PHE A 152 -12.18 -1.31 23.17
CA PHE A 152 -12.20 0.08 22.73
C PHE A 152 -13.59 0.70 22.87
N VAL A 153 -14.63 0.03 22.35
CA VAL A 153 -16.02 0.50 22.46
C VAL A 153 -16.46 0.62 23.92
N SER A 154 -16.07 -0.33 24.78
CA SER A 154 -16.34 -0.23 26.21
C SER A 154 -15.68 1.00 26.84
N GLN A 155 -14.44 1.32 26.48
CA GLN A 155 -13.75 2.51 26.97
C GLN A 155 -14.43 3.80 26.48
N GLU A 156 -14.92 3.83 25.24
CA GLU A 156 -15.64 4.98 24.71
C GLU A 156 -16.96 5.25 25.46
N PHE A 157 -17.68 4.21 25.90
CA PHE A 157 -18.86 4.37 26.76
C PHE A 157 -18.53 5.08 28.08
N ASP A 158 -17.33 4.84 28.62
CA ASP A 158 -16.90 5.39 29.91
C ASP A 158 -16.21 6.76 29.77
N ASN A 159 -15.72 7.10 28.58
CA ASN A 159 -15.03 8.36 28.31
C ASN A 159 -15.96 9.45 27.73
N ASP A 160 -16.95 9.09 26.91
CA ASP A 160 -17.88 10.05 26.29
C ASP A 160 -19.17 10.20 27.11
N THR A 161 -19.41 11.41 27.61
CA THR A 161 -20.62 11.74 28.41
C THR A 161 -21.93 11.50 27.66
N ARG A 162 -21.94 11.57 26.32
CA ARG A 162 -23.12 11.30 25.49
C ARG A 162 -23.40 9.80 25.39
N LEU A 163 -22.37 8.97 25.51
CA LEU A 163 -22.48 7.51 25.43
C LEU A 163 -22.81 6.90 26.80
N LYS A 164 -22.42 7.56 27.90
CA LYS A 164 -22.75 7.13 29.27
C LYS A 164 -24.22 6.93 29.55
N ARG A 165 -25.10 7.66 28.84
CA ARG A 165 -26.56 7.60 29.02
C ARG A 165 -27.18 6.27 28.57
N PHE A 166 -26.46 5.46 27.79
CA PHE A 166 -26.96 4.16 27.34
C PHE A 166 -27.02 3.18 28.51
N ASP A 167 -28.13 2.45 28.59
CA ASP A 167 -28.30 1.35 29.53
C ASP A 167 -27.41 0.15 29.16
N GLU A 168 -27.25 -0.77 30.10
CA GLU A 168 -26.39 -1.93 29.93
C GLU A 168 -26.77 -2.76 28.70
N ALA A 169 -28.07 -2.97 28.49
CA ALA A 169 -28.58 -3.71 27.34
C ALA A 169 -28.18 -3.07 25.99
N SER A 170 -28.32 -1.74 25.86
CA SER A 170 -27.91 -1.01 24.66
C SER A 170 -26.41 -1.04 24.46
N ARG A 171 -25.62 -0.92 25.54
CA ARG A 171 -24.15 -0.97 25.47
C ARG A 171 -23.68 -2.34 24.98
N THR A 172 -24.19 -3.43 25.55
CA THR A 172 -23.87 -4.80 25.12
C THR A 172 -24.28 -5.04 23.66
N LEU A 173 -25.45 -4.55 23.25
CA LEU A 173 -25.90 -4.66 21.86
C LEU A 173 -25.00 -3.90 20.89
N ILE A 174 -24.66 -2.64 21.19
CA ILE A 174 -23.79 -1.83 20.34
C ILE A 174 -22.41 -2.45 20.24
N GLN A 175 -21.81 -2.83 21.37
CA GLN A 175 -20.48 -3.43 21.43
C GLN A 175 -20.41 -4.73 20.59
N SER A 176 -21.34 -5.66 20.80
CA SER A 176 -21.39 -6.92 20.04
C SER A 176 -21.63 -6.68 18.55
N ARG A 177 -22.54 -5.76 18.18
CA ARG A 177 -22.83 -5.46 16.77
C ARG A 177 -21.68 -4.77 16.06
N LEU A 178 -20.95 -3.87 16.74
CA LEU A 178 -19.77 -3.23 16.17
C LEU A 178 -18.65 -4.25 15.98
N ALA A 179 -18.37 -5.08 16.98
CA ALA A 179 -17.34 -6.13 16.87
C ALA A 179 -17.68 -7.17 15.78
N GLU A 180 -18.94 -7.59 15.67
CA GLU A 180 -19.41 -8.53 14.64
C GLU A 180 -19.30 -7.94 13.23
N LYS A 181 -19.69 -6.68 13.04
CA LYS A 181 -19.73 -6.04 11.71
C LYS A 181 -18.43 -5.37 11.29
N ALA A 182 -17.51 -5.15 12.22
CA ALA A 182 -16.19 -4.59 11.94
C ALA A 182 -15.37 -5.48 11.00
N ASP A 183 -15.56 -6.81 11.05
CA ASP A 183 -14.78 -7.78 10.25
C ASP A 183 -13.27 -7.57 10.41
N GLY A 184 -12.85 -7.17 11.62
CA GLY A 184 -11.46 -6.83 11.94
C GLY A 184 -11.00 -5.41 11.55
N MET A 185 -11.89 -4.50 11.16
CA MET A 185 -11.61 -3.07 10.91
C MET A 185 -12.32 -2.10 11.87
#